data_AF-A0AAW5MZX5-F1
#
_entry.id   AF-A0AAW5MZX5-F1
#
_cell.length_a   1.000
_cell.length_b   1.000
_cell.length_c   1.000
_cell.angle_alpha   90.00
_cell.angle_beta   90.00
_cell.angle_gamma   90.00
#
_symmetry.space_group_name_H-M   'P 1'
#
loop_
_entity.id
_entity.type
_entity.pdbx_description
1 polymer ?
#
loop_
_entity_poly.entity_id
_entity_poly.type
_entity_poly.pdbx_seq_one_letter_code
_entity_poly.pdbx_strand_id
1 'polypeptide(L)' 'SEFMTLNPGDMIATGTPKGLSDVVPGDEVVVEVEGVGRLVNRIVSEEQRNEKSKSLDQR' A
#
# COMPACT_ATOMS: atom_id res chain seq x y z
N SER A 1 -8.75 -4.32 -23.77
CA SER A 1 -9.94 -4.56 -22.93
C SER A 1 -10.76 -5.73 -23.48
N GLU A 2 -10.11 -6.86 -23.81
CA GLU A 2 -10.79 -7.95 -24.54
C GLU A 2 -11.77 -8.76 -23.67
N PHE A 3 -11.69 -8.65 -22.34
CA PHE A 3 -12.53 -9.44 -21.41
C PHE A 3 -13.28 -8.62 -20.35
N MET A 4 -12.86 -7.38 -20.04
CA MET A 4 -13.56 -6.51 -19.08
C MET A 4 -13.50 -5.03 -19.48
N THR A 5 -14.55 -4.29 -19.17
CA THR A 5 -14.63 -2.82 -19.32
C THR A 5 -13.95 -2.14 -18.15
N LEU A 6 -13.16 -1.11 -18.44
CA LEU A 6 -12.55 -0.22 -17.44
C LEU A 6 -13.36 1.08 -17.35
N ASN A 7 -13.55 1.56 -16.12
CA ASN A 7 -14.20 2.81 -15.81
C ASN A 7 -13.16 3.87 -15.38
N PRO A 8 -13.50 5.17 -15.48
CA PRO A 8 -12.67 6.23 -14.92
C PRO A 8 -12.40 5.99 -13.42
N GLY A 9 -11.13 6.01 -13.04
CA GLY A 9 -10.67 5.77 -11.67
C GLY A 9 -10.21 4.34 -11.39
N ASP A 10 -10.43 3.40 -12.31
CA ASP A 10 -9.90 2.04 -12.17
C ASP A 10 -8.36 2.05 -12.20
N MET A 11 -7.76 1.29 -11.29
CA MET A 11 -6.31 1.13 -11.17
C MET A 11 -5.87 -0.26 -11.59
N ILE A 12 -4.82 -0.33 -12.41
CA ILE A 12 -4.19 -1.59 -12.83
C ILE A 12 -2.81 -1.70 -12.19
N ALA A 13 -2.59 -2.74 -11.39
CA ALA A 13 -1.27 -3.08 -10.89
C ALA A 13 -0.47 -3.78 -12.01
N THR A 14 0.63 -3.16 -12.45
CA THR A 14 1.43 -3.63 -13.60
C THR A 14 2.37 -4.80 -13.28
N GLY A 15 2.34 -5.28 -12.03
CA GLY A 15 3.25 -6.30 -11.51
C GLY A 15 4.53 -5.73 -10.91
N THR A 16 5.26 -6.57 -10.20
CA THR A 16 6.52 -6.24 -9.52
C THR A 16 7.67 -7.00 -10.18
N PRO A 17 8.86 -6.39 -10.36
CA PRO A 17 10.06 -7.12 -10.74
C PRO A 17 10.39 -8.26 -9.77
N LYS A 18 11.32 -9.14 -10.16
CA LYS A 18 11.83 -10.17 -9.26
C LYS A 18 12.60 -9.54 -8.09
N GLY A 19 12.54 -10.17 -6.92
CA GLY A 19 13.29 -9.73 -5.72
C GLY A 19 12.41 -9.27 -4.56
N LEU A 20 11.28 -9.94 -4.32
CA LEU A 20 10.45 -9.68 -3.15
C LEU A 20 11.20 -10.07 -1.88
N SER A 21 11.10 -9.23 -0.85
CA SER A 21 11.58 -9.48 0.51
C SER A 21 10.41 -9.29 1.47
N ASP A 22 10.39 -10.07 2.55
CA ASP A 22 9.37 -9.92 3.59
C ASP A 22 9.54 -8.59 4.32
N VAL A 23 8.42 -8.05 4.83
CA VAL A 23 8.39 -6.82 5.63
C VAL A 23 7.83 -7.13 7.01
N VAL A 24 8.27 -6.38 8.01
CA VAL A 24 7.84 -6.54 9.41
C VAL A 24 7.32 -5.23 10.00
N PRO A 25 6.51 -5.27 11.07
CA PRO A 25 6.06 -4.05 11.75
C PRO A 25 7.23 -3.17 12.19
N GLY A 26 7.12 -1.87 11.91
CA GLY A 26 8.18 -0.88 12.12
C GLY A 26 8.94 -0.49 10.85
N ASP A 27 8.86 -1.29 9.79
CA ASP A 27 9.54 -0.99 8.53
C ASP A 27 8.95 0.23 7.82
N GLU A 28 9.80 0.94 7.08
CA GLU A 28 9.39 1.96 6.11
C GLU A 28 9.69 1.46 4.70
N VAL A 29 8.64 1.19 3.92
CA VAL A 29 8.72 0.74 2.53
C VAL A 29 8.61 1.96 1.63
N VAL A 30 9.64 2.18 0.82
CA VAL A 30 9.71 3.28 -0.13
C VAL A 30 9.68 2.74 -1.54
N VAL A 31 8.74 3.23 -2.35
CA VAL A 31 8.63 2.93 -3.78
C VAL A 31 8.78 4.23 -4.56
N GLU A 32 9.67 4.25 -5.53
CA GLU A 32 9.93 5.44 -6.36
C GLU A 32 9.88 5.08 -7.84
N VAL A 33 9.19 5.93 -8.60
CA VAL A 33 9.13 5.84 -10.06
C VAL A 33 9.51 7.21 -10.62
N GLU A 34 10.54 7.22 -11.48
CA GLU A 34 11.03 8.42 -12.14
C GLU A 34 9.90 9.14 -12.88
N GLY A 35 9.79 10.45 -12.68
CA GLY A 35 8.75 11.28 -13.30
C GLY A 35 7.34 11.13 -12.71
N VAL A 36 7.10 10.20 -11.78
CA VAL A 36 5.82 10.04 -11.07
C VAL A 36 5.94 10.48 -9.61
N GLY A 37 6.99 10.03 -8.93
CA GLY A 37 7.28 10.41 -7.54
C GLY A 37 7.53 9.23 -6.62
N ARG A 38 7.44 9.49 -5.31
CA ARG A 38 7.79 8.56 -4.24
C ARG A 38 6.61 8.29 -3.32
N LEU A 39 6.28 7.02 -3.15
CA LEU A 39 5.31 6.52 -2.18
C LEU A 39 6.05 5.93 -0.98
N VAL A 40 5.67 6.35 0.23
CA VAL A 40 6.28 5.89 1.49
C VAL A 40 5.20 5.31 2.38
N ASN A 41 5.33 4.03 2.71
CA ASN A 41 4.39 3.30 3.55
C ASN A 41 5.10 2.80 4.80
N ARG A 42 4.57 3.11 5.97
CA ARG A 42 5.04 2.54 7.24
C ARG A 42 4.24 1.30 7.58
N ILE A 43 4.94 0.21 7.85
CA ILE A 43 4.33 -1.06 8.21
C ILE A 43 4.02 -1.05 9.70
N VAL A 44 2.77 -1.34 10.03
CA VAL A 44 2.28 -1.48 11.40
C VAL A 44 1.63 -2.85 11.55
N SER A 45 1.68 -3.43 12.75
CA SER A 45 0.97 -4.67 13.02
C SER A 45 -0.54 -4.45 13.00
N GLU A 46 -1.29 -5.53 12.76
CA GLU A 46 -2.75 -5.48 12.81
C GLU A 46 -3.27 -5.05 14.19
N GLU A 47 -2.63 -5.52 15.26
CA GLU A 47 -2.96 -5.15 16.64
C GLU A 47 -2.81 -3.64 16.87
N GLN A 48 -1.66 -3.07 16.48
CA GLN A 48 -1.39 -1.63 16.58
C GLN A 48 -2.42 -0.79 15.80
N ARG A 49 -2.83 -1.26 14.61
CA ARG A 49 -3.87 -0.58 13.82
C ARG A 49 -5.21 -0.59 14.55
N ASN A 50 -5.60 -1.73 15.11
CA ASN A 50 -6.90 -1.92 15.75
C ASN A 50 -7.03 -1.13 17.06
N GLU A 51 -5.95 -1.04 17.85
CA GLU A 51 -5.89 -0.18 19.04
C GLU A 51 -6.08 1.30 18.69
N LYS A 52 -5.40 1.76 17.63
CA LYS A 52 -5.52 3.14 17.16
C LYS A 52 -6.95 3.45 16.72
N SER A 53 -7.58 2.57 15.96
CA SER A 53 -8.98 2.74 15.53
C SER A 53 -9.94 2.81 16.72
N LYS A 54 -9.78 1.95 17.73
CA LYS A 54 -10.60 2.00 18.96
C LYS A 54 -10.43 3.31 19.73
N SER A 55 -9.23 3.89 19.73
CA SER A 55 -8.95 5.17 20.40
C SER A 55 -9.52 6.38 19.65
N LEU A 56 -9.65 6.27 18.32
CA LEU A 56 -10.19 7.32 17.44
C LEU A 56 -11.72 7.37 17.48
N ASP A 57 -12.37 6.20 17.57
CA ASP A 57 -13.85 6.08 17.63
C ASP A 57 -14.44 6.52 18.99
N GLN A 58 -13.58 6.77 19.98
CA GLN A 58 -13.95 7.26 21.32
C GLN A 58 -13.81 8.80 21.47
N ARG A 59 -13.65 9.53 20.36
CA ARG A 59 -13.56 11.00 20.33
C ARG A 59 -14.68 11.64 19.54
#